data_AF-A0A818VGS5-F1
#
_entry.id   AF-A0A818VGS5-F1
#
_cell.length_a   1.000
_cell.length_b   1.000
_cell.length_c   1.000
_cell.angle_alpha   90.00
_cell.angle_beta   90.00
_cell.angle_gamma   90.00
#
_symmetry.space_group_name_H-M   'P 1'
#
loop_
_entity.id
_entity.type
_entity.pdbx_description
1 polymer ?
#
loop_
_entity_poly.entity_id
_entity_poly.type
_entity_poly.pdbx_seq_one_letter_code
_entity_poly.pdbx_strand_id
1 'polypeptide(L)'
;MFRDLFLWSVYTRRIGTAFVLLLHIKARTGAALLAVALAKRKASFTKEMNQRTDFMDHAAKYEDYATACINACHQQSEQRTSSILLSKKKIYGDATYMQIAIASNIRKFITTNSVDKALDEKWFAYPLPFMIRSLWNKCLFGISIFLLGLSAPFFFRIDFSSTSNKQQKQTSHLNTDKTINADIESKETSM
;
A
#
# COMPACT_ATOMS: atom_id res chain seq x y z
N MET A 1 3.51 7.28 -40.83
CA MET A 1 2.40 7.04 -41.77
C MET A 1 1.30 6.16 -41.16
N PHE A 2 1.52 4.90 -40.76
CA PHE A 2 0.44 4.06 -40.19
C PHE A 2 -0.24 4.58 -38.91
N ARG A 3 0.51 5.30 -38.06
CA ARG A 3 -0.02 5.86 -36.80
C ARG A 3 -1.12 6.90 -37.03
N ASP A 4 -0.94 7.78 -38.00
CA ASP A 4 -1.84 8.91 -38.21
C ASP A 4 -3.15 8.40 -38.86
N LEU A 5 -3.05 7.42 -39.76
CA LEU A 5 -4.20 6.70 -40.30
C LEU A 5 -4.93 5.88 -39.22
N PHE A 6 -4.17 5.25 -38.31
CA PHE A 6 -4.74 4.56 -37.15
C PHE A 6 -5.53 5.53 -36.26
N LEU A 7 -4.94 6.67 -35.90
CA LEU A 7 -5.62 7.70 -35.11
C LEU A 7 -6.89 8.21 -35.82
N TRP A 8 -6.81 8.43 -37.13
CA TRP A 8 -7.95 8.82 -37.93
C TRP A 8 -9.06 7.76 -37.91
N SER A 9 -8.70 6.48 -38.06
CA SER A 9 -9.67 5.38 -38.03
C SER A 9 -10.38 5.23 -36.68
N VAL A 10 -9.66 5.42 -35.57
CA VAL A 10 -10.21 5.47 -34.20
C VAL A 10 -11.15 6.67 -34.07
N TYR A 11 -10.76 7.82 -34.61
CA TYR A 11 -11.60 9.01 -34.62
C TYR A 11 -12.88 8.79 -35.45
N THR A 12 -12.81 8.22 -36.64
CA THR A 12 -13.98 8.00 -37.52
C THR A 12 -14.88 6.82 -37.11
N ARG A 13 -14.68 6.23 -35.93
CA ARG A 13 -15.48 5.10 -35.41
C ARG A 13 -15.37 3.83 -36.28
N ARG A 14 -14.30 3.66 -37.06
CA ARG A 14 -14.06 2.47 -37.91
C ARG A 14 -13.16 1.46 -37.21
N ILE A 15 -13.75 0.62 -36.36
CA ILE A 15 -13.00 -0.30 -35.50
C ILE A 15 -12.23 -1.38 -36.26
N GLY A 16 -12.81 -1.96 -37.32
CA GLY A 16 -12.17 -3.02 -38.09
C GLY A 16 -10.86 -2.56 -38.74
N THR A 17 -10.87 -1.41 -39.42
CA THR A 17 -9.67 -0.83 -40.02
C THR A 17 -8.64 -0.43 -38.98
N ALA A 18 -9.09 0.07 -37.83
CA ALA A 18 -8.21 0.43 -36.73
C ALA A 18 -7.47 -0.78 -36.18
N PHE A 19 -8.15 -1.93 -36.02
CA PHE A 19 -7.53 -3.18 -35.56
C PHE A 19 -6.50 -3.74 -36.56
N VAL A 20 -6.81 -3.71 -37.87
CA VAL A 20 -5.84 -4.15 -38.89
C VAL A 20 -4.58 -3.28 -38.83
N LEU A 21 -4.74 -1.95 -38.75
CA LEU A 21 -3.61 -1.04 -38.62
C LEU A 21 -2.83 -1.24 -37.31
N LEU A 22 -3.54 -1.53 -36.22
CA LEU A 22 -2.94 -1.81 -34.92
C LEU A 22 -1.99 -3.01 -34.98
N LEU A 23 -2.31 -4.05 -35.76
CA LEU A 23 -1.45 -5.22 -35.95
C LEU A 23 -0.12 -4.90 -36.65
N HIS A 24 -0.11 -3.90 -37.53
CA HIS A 24 1.10 -3.46 -38.24
C HIS A 24 2.00 -2.52 -37.43
N ILE A 25 1.51 -1.94 -36.32
CA ILE A 25 2.28 -1.02 -35.48
C ILE A 25 3.22 -1.81 -34.56
N LYS A 26 4.53 -1.48 -34.54
CA LYS A 26 5.51 -2.14 -33.64
C LYS A 26 5.18 -2.00 -32.15
N ALA A 27 4.59 -0.88 -31.73
CA ALA A 27 4.23 -0.57 -30.34
C ALA A 27 2.72 -0.74 -30.08
N ARG A 28 2.20 -1.96 -30.27
CA ARG A 28 0.76 -2.28 -30.25
C ARG A 28 0.06 -1.88 -28.94
N THR A 29 0.63 -2.25 -27.79
CA THR A 29 0.05 -1.94 -26.47
C THR A 29 -0.11 -0.44 -26.26
N GLY A 30 0.91 0.35 -26.59
CA GLY A 30 0.84 1.81 -26.48
C GLY A 30 -0.19 2.44 -27.41
N ALA A 31 -0.28 1.94 -28.64
CA ALA A 31 -1.26 2.43 -29.61
C ALA A 31 -2.69 2.10 -29.18
N ALA A 32 -2.91 0.92 -28.60
CA ALA A 32 -4.19 0.53 -28.02
C ALA A 32 -4.57 1.43 -26.83
N LEU A 33 -3.68 1.66 -25.88
CA LEU A 33 -3.91 2.57 -24.74
C LEU A 33 -4.22 4.00 -25.21
N LEU A 34 -3.50 4.49 -26.22
CA LEU A 34 -3.76 5.80 -26.81
C LEU A 34 -5.14 5.86 -27.49
N ALA A 35 -5.55 4.79 -28.17
CA ALA A 35 -6.88 4.69 -28.76
C ALA A 35 -7.99 4.70 -27.71
N VAL A 36 -7.80 4.02 -26.57
CA VAL A 36 -8.72 4.09 -25.43
C VAL A 36 -8.84 5.52 -24.90
N ALA A 37 -7.71 6.19 -24.69
CA ALA A 37 -7.66 7.57 -24.22
C ALA A 37 -8.40 8.53 -25.18
N LEU A 38 -8.16 8.38 -26.48
CA LEU A 38 -8.78 9.19 -27.52
C LEU A 38 -10.29 8.92 -27.61
N ALA A 39 -10.71 7.65 -27.59
CA ALA A 39 -12.12 7.27 -27.64
C ALA A 39 -12.88 7.77 -26.41
N LYS A 40 -12.29 7.65 -25.21
CA LYS A 40 -12.87 8.20 -23.96
C LYS A 40 -13.04 9.71 -24.02
N ARG A 41 -12.01 10.41 -24.48
CA ARG A 41 -12.07 11.87 -24.66
C ARG A 41 -13.08 12.29 -25.71
N LYS A 42 -13.22 11.53 -26.81
CA LYS A 42 -14.24 11.80 -27.83
C LYS A 42 -15.65 11.57 -27.28
N ALA A 43 -15.84 10.51 -26.50
CA ALA A 43 -17.10 10.23 -25.84
C ALA A 43 -17.54 11.35 -24.88
N SER A 44 -16.60 12.02 -24.19
CA SER A 44 -16.94 13.15 -23.31
C SER A 44 -17.37 14.43 -24.04
N PHE A 45 -16.92 14.63 -25.28
CA PHE A 45 -17.33 15.78 -26.10
C PHE A 45 -18.61 15.52 -26.92
N THR A 46 -19.05 14.27 -27.01
CA THR A 46 -20.19 13.88 -27.85
C THR A 46 -21.50 14.04 -27.07
N LYS A 47 -22.43 14.85 -27.61
CA LYS A 47 -23.75 15.09 -26.98
C LYS A 47 -24.75 13.95 -27.20
N GLU A 48 -24.64 13.24 -28.32
CA GLU A 48 -25.53 12.14 -28.65
C GLU A 48 -25.20 10.87 -27.85
N MET A 49 -26.19 10.34 -27.13
CA MET A 49 -26.01 9.17 -26.26
C MET A 49 -25.60 7.92 -27.04
N ASN A 50 -26.22 7.64 -28.19
CA ASN A 50 -25.90 6.46 -29.02
C ASN A 50 -24.45 6.51 -29.53
N GLN A 51 -23.99 7.69 -29.94
CA GLN A 51 -22.61 7.85 -30.37
C GLN A 51 -21.62 7.71 -29.22
N ARG A 52 -21.99 8.20 -28.03
CA ARG A 52 -21.19 8.07 -26.82
C ARG A 52 -21.04 6.59 -26.41
N THR A 53 -22.11 5.80 -26.46
CA THR A 53 -22.06 4.37 -26.15
C THR A 53 -21.16 3.62 -27.13
N ASP A 54 -21.24 3.91 -28.43
CA ASP A 54 -20.34 3.29 -29.41
C ASP A 54 -18.86 3.58 -29.13
N PHE A 55 -18.52 4.82 -28.76
CA PHE A 55 -17.14 5.18 -28.41
C PHE A 55 -16.67 4.49 -27.13
N MET A 56 -17.55 4.27 -26.16
CA MET A 56 -17.25 3.52 -24.95
C MET A 56 -17.03 2.03 -25.25
N ASP A 57 -17.86 1.42 -26.10
CA ASP A 57 -17.69 0.04 -26.53
C ASP A 57 -16.39 -0.17 -27.30
N HIS A 58 -16.03 0.78 -28.15
CA HIS A 58 -14.75 0.76 -28.85
C HIS A 58 -13.58 0.89 -27.88
N ALA A 59 -13.69 1.78 -26.89
CA ALA A 59 -12.68 1.91 -25.84
C ALA A 59 -12.52 0.61 -25.05
N ALA A 60 -13.61 -0.07 -24.70
CA ALA A 60 -13.55 -1.35 -24.01
C ALA A 60 -12.81 -2.42 -24.82
N LYS A 61 -13.07 -2.54 -26.13
CA LYS A 61 -12.39 -3.49 -27.02
C LYS A 61 -10.88 -3.23 -27.12
N TYR A 62 -10.46 -1.97 -27.18
CA TYR A 62 -9.03 -1.63 -27.18
C TYR A 62 -8.37 -1.88 -25.83
N GLU A 63 -9.09 -1.66 -24.72
CA GLU A 63 -8.61 -1.97 -23.36
C GLU A 63 -8.40 -3.47 -23.18
N ASP A 64 -9.35 -4.29 -23.62
CA ASP A 64 -9.22 -5.75 -23.58
C ASP A 64 -8.05 -6.23 -24.45
N TYR A 65 -7.86 -5.65 -25.64
CA TYR A 65 -6.70 -5.94 -26.50
C TYR A 65 -5.36 -5.54 -25.86
N ALA A 66 -5.27 -4.35 -25.26
CA ALA A 66 -4.07 -3.89 -24.58
C ALA A 66 -3.70 -4.84 -23.42
N THR A 67 -4.71 -5.27 -22.66
CA THR A 67 -4.57 -6.19 -21.54
C THR A 67 -4.09 -7.56 -22.00
N ALA A 68 -4.71 -8.11 -23.05
CA ALA A 68 -4.30 -9.37 -23.66
C ALA A 68 -2.85 -9.32 -24.17
N CYS A 69 -2.45 -8.22 -24.82
CA CYS A 69 -1.08 -8.06 -25.32
C CYS A 69 -0.04 -8.04 -24.19
N ILE A 70 -0.34 -7.38 -23.07
CA ILE A 70 0.56 -7.40 -21.90
C ILE A 70 0.62 -8.77 -21.26
N ASN A 71 -0.51 -9.44 -21.09
CA ASN A 71 -0.55 -10.78 -20.51
C ASN A 71 0.29 -11.76 -21.34
N ALA A 72 0.18 -11.69 -22.66
CA ALA A 72 1.00 -12.49 -23.57
C ALA A 72 2.50 -12.15 -23.44
N CYS A 73 2.86 -10.87 -23.36
CA CYS A 73 4.26 -10.47 -23.12
C CYS A 73 4.78 -10.96 -21.78
N HIS A 74 3.97 -10.89 -20.72
CA HIS A 74 4.32 -11.32 -19.37
C HIS A 74 4.53 -12.83 -19.30
N GLN A 75 3.66 -13.61 -19.95
CA GLN A 75 3.82 -15.06 -20.09
C GLN A 75 5.12 -15.46 -20.80
N GLN A 76 5.55 -14.67 -21.79
CA GLN A 76 6.80 -14.94 -22.51
C GLN A 76 8.05 -14.53 -21.70
N SER A 77 8.02 -13.34 -21.09
CA SER A 77 9.12 -12.83 -20.28
C SER A 77 8.65 -11.71 -19.37
N GLU A 78 8.67 -11.99 -18.06
CA GLU A 78 8.32 -11.03 -17.01
C GLU A 78 9.24 -9.81 -17.01
N GLN A 79 10.55 -10.03 -17.01
CA GLN A 79 11.59 -8.98 -17.01
C GLN A 79 11.52 -8.05 -18.22
N ARG A 80 11.25 -8.60 -19.42
CA ARG A 80 11.08 -7.77 -20.62
C ARG A 80 9.81 -6.94 -20.53
N THR A 81 8.75 -7.48 -19.95
CA THR A 81 7.47 -6.80 -19.79
C THR A 81 7.58 -5.64 -18.81
N SER A 82 8.24 -5.83 -17.66
CA SER A 82 8.50 -4.76 -16.68
C SER A 82 9.33 -3.64 -17.28
N SER A 83 10.40 -3.99 -18.03
CA SER A 83 11.19 -3.01 -18.78
C SER A 83 10.36 -2.26 -19.84
N ILE A 84 9.52 -2.95 -20.61
CA ILE A 84 8.66 -2.34 -21.64
C ILE A 84 7.63 -1.40 -21.01
N LEU A 85 7.06 -1.73 -19.85
CA LEU A 85 6.07 -0.91 -19.14
C LEU A 85 6.66 0.43 -18.66
N LEU A 86 7.86 0.35 -18.10
CA LEU A 86 8.56 1.47 -17.47
C LEU A 86 9.43 2.27 -18.46
N SER A 87 9.71 1.69 -19.63
CA SER A 87 10.44 2.37 -20.70
C SER A 87 9.64 3.53 -21.25
N LYS A 88 10.24 4.73 -21.23
CA LYS A 88 9.72 5.89 -21.96
C LYS A 88 9.80 5.63 -23.45
N LYS A 89 8.73 5.92 -24.18
CA LYS A 89 8.69 5.80 -25.64
C LYS A 89 8.48 7.17 -26.27
N LYS A 90 9.47 7.63 -27.04
CA LYS A 90 9.41 8.89 -27.81
C LYS A 90 8.21 8.98 -28.76
N ILE A 91 7.68 7.84 -29.18
CA ILE A 91 6.50 7.71 -30.05
C ILE A 91 5.25 8.32 -29.40
N TYR A 92 5.18 8.36 -28.07
CA TYR A 92 4.03 8.85 -27.30
C TYR A 92 4.37 10.07 -26.42
N GLY A 93 5.39 10.86 -26.82
CA GLY A 93 5.80 12.06 -26.07
C GLY A 93 6.59 11.74 -24.80
N ASP A 94 7.46 10.74 -24.85
CA ASP A 94 8.30 10.27 -23.72
C ASP A 94 7.49 9.80 -22.50
N ALA A 95 6.21 9.49 -22.69
CA ALA A 95 5.37 8.86 -21.70
C ALA A 95 5.68 7.35 -21.58
N THR A 96 5.54 6.82 -20.37
CA THR A 96 5.52 5.36 -20.12
C THR A 96 4.12 4.81 -20.37
N TYR A 97 4.00 3.52 -20.67
CA TYR A 97 2.67 2.90 -20.85
C TYR A 97 1.81 3.01 -19.60
N MET A 98 2.44 2.95 -18.42
CA MET A 98 1.76 3.15 -17.14
C MET A 98 1.23 4.58 -16.98
N GLN A 99 2.02 5.60 -17.34
CA GLN A 99 1.55 7.00 -17.30
C GLN A 99 0.35 7.21 -18.24
N ILE A 100 0.39 6.63 -19.43
CA ILE A 100 -0.73 6.71 -20.38
C ILE A 100 -1.97 6.03 -19.81
N ALA A 101 -1.82 4.82 -19.22
CA ALA A 101 -2.92 4.08 -18.63
C ALA A 101 -3.57 4.82 -17.45
N ILE A 102 -2.76 5.43 -16.57
CA ILE A 102 -3.24 6.25 -15.45
C ILE A 102 -3.96 7.50 -15.97
N ALA A 103 -3.36 8.23 -16.91
CA ALA A 103 -3.95 9.45 -17.48
C ALA A 103 -5.29 9.19 -18.19
N SER A 104 -5.51 7.98 -18.70
CA SER A 104 -6.72 7.58 -19.42
C SER A 104 -7.69 6.71 -18.59
N ASN A 105 -7.43 6.55 -17.29
CA ASN A 105 -8.24 5.81 -16.33
C ASN A 105 -8.64 4.42 -16.86
N ILE A 106 -7.64 3.66 -17.31
CA ILE A 106 -7.80 2.30 -17.88
C ILE A 106 -7.62 1.31 -16.74
N ARG A 107 -8.72 1.05 -16.02
CA ARG A 107 -8.69 0.27 -14.78
C ARG A 107 -8.33 -1.18 -15.00
N LYS A 108 -8.88 -1.85 -16.03
CA LYS A 108 -8.63 -3.29 -16.26
C LYS A 108 -7.16 -3.57 -16.49
N PHE A 109 -6.49 -2.67 -17.21
CA PHE A 109 -5.07 -2.74 -17.49
C PHE A 109 -4.22 -2.60 -16.22
N ILE A 110 -4.58 -1.67 -15.33
CA ILE A 110 -3.82 -1.41 -14.10
C ILE A 110 -4.01 -2.56 -13.10
N THR A 111 -5.21 -3.13 -13.00
CA THR A 111 -5.52 -4.25 -12.09
C THR A 111 -5.00 -5.60 -12.59
N THR A 112 -4.23 -5.62 -13.67
CA THR A 112 -3.70 -6.86 -14.23
C THR A 112 -2.49 -7.31 -13.41
N ASN A 113 -2.47 -8.59 -13.02
CA ASN A 113 -1.39 -9.20 -12.21
C ASN A 113 0.02 -8.95 -12.80
N SER A 114 0.12 -8.83 -14.12
CA SER A 114 1.37 -8.47 -14.81
C SER A 114 1.93 -7.09 -14.45
N VAL A 115 1.07 -6.13 -14.13
CA VAL A 115 1.46 -4.77 -13.72
C VAL A 115 1.89 -4.77 -12.26
N ASP A 116 1.13 -5.44 -11.39
CA ASP A 116 1.46 -5.58 -9.97
C ASP A 116 2.82 -6.24 -9.78
N LYS A 117 3.09 -7.35 -10.49
CA LYS A 117 4.39 -8.02 -10.47
C LYS A 117 5.52 -7.19 -11.05
N ALA A 118 5.27 -6.45 -12.14
CA ALA A 118 6.27 -5.56 -12.72
C ALA A 118 6.63 -4.40 -11.76
N LEU A 119 5.65 -3.91 -11.00
CA LEU A 119 5.87 -2.92 -9.95
C LEU A 119 6.59 -3.54 -8.76
N ASP A 120 6.22 -4.76 -8.35
CA ASP A 120 6.87 -5.50 -7.27
C ASP A 120 8.36 -5.69 -7.57
N GLU A 121 8.69 -6.24 -8.74
CA GLU A 121 10.08 -6.44 -9.17
C GLU A 121 10.89 -5.14 -9.14
N LYS A 122 10.30 -4.02 -9.61
CA LYS A 122 11.01 -2.73 -9.66
C LYS A 122 11.05 -2.00 -8.31
N TRP A 123 10.02 -2.14 -7.49
CA TRP A 123 9.89 -1.47 -6.20
C TRP A 123 10.71 -2.17 -5.12
N PHE A 124 10.68 -3.51 -5.10
CA PHE A 124 11.45 -4.33 -4.17
C PHE A 124 12.91 -4.57 -4.61
N ALA A 125 13.28 -4.23 -5.84
CA ALA A 125 14.69 -4.15 -6.24
C ALA A 125 15.48 -3.11 -5.42
N TYR A 126 14.80 -2.12 -4.86
CA TYR A 126 15.36 -1.30 -3.79
C TYR A 126 15.06 -1.98 -2.46
N PRO A 127 16.06 -2.20 -1.58
CA PRO A 127 15.89 -2.93 -0.33
C PRO A 127 15.11 -2.12 0.71
N LEU A 128 13.86 -1.80 0.42
CA LEU A 128 12.90 -1.21 1.35
C LEU A 128 12.36 -2.21 2.39
N PRO A 129 12.33 -3.55 2.18
CA PRO A 129 11.87 -4.46 3.23
C PRO A 129 12.85 -4.63 4.38
N PHE A 130 14.16 -4.37 4.18
CA PHE A 130 15.16 -4.52 5.23
C PHE A 130 14.96 -3.50 6.36
N MET A 131 14.60 -2.26 6.01
CA MET A 131 14.46 -1.19 7.01
C MET A 131 13.14 -1.27 7.77
N ILE A 132 12.03 -1.59 7.10
CA ILE A 132 10.69 -1.59 7.71
C ILE A 132 10.49 -2.76 8.67
N ARG A 133 11.06 -3.94 8.37
CA ARG A 133 11.00 -5.13 9.26
C ARG A 133 11.76 -4.90 10.58
N SER A 134 12.86 -4.15 10.56
CA SER A 134 13.69 -3.85 11.75
C SER A 134 13.05 -2.79 12.66
N LEU A 135 12.37 -1.78 12.07
CA LEU A 135 11.68 -0.74 12.84
C LEU A 135 10.37 -1.23 13.46
N TRP A 136 9.69 -2.24 12.88
CA TRP A 136 8.43 -2.73 13.43
C TRP A 136 8.59 -3.28 14.85
N ASN A 137 9.62 -4.09 15.10
CA ASN A 137 9.89 -4.60 16.44
C ASN A 137 10.29 -3.47 17.40
N LYS A 138 11.10 -2.50 16.95
CA LYS A 138 11.60 -1.41 17.80
C LYS A 138 10.52 -0.38 18.17
N CYS A 139 9.64 -0.02 17.22
CA CYS A 139 8.51 0.86 17.48
C CYS A 139 7.45 0.19 18.38
N LEU A 140 7.18 -1.11 18.20
CA LEU A 140 6.23 -1.83 19.05
C LEU A 140 6.69 -1.86 20.52
N PHE A 141 7.98 -2.10 20.77
CA PHE A 141 8.55 -2.04 22.13
C PHE A 141 8.51 -0.62 22.70
N GLY A 142 8.81 0.41 21.89
CA GLY A 142 8.74 1.80 22.31
C GLY A 142 7.33 2.26 22.71
N ILE A 143 6.31 1.85 21.94
CA ILE A 143 4.90 2.18 22.20
C ILE A 143 4.40 1.46 23.45
N SER A 144 4.80 0.20 23.66
CA SER A 144 4.46 -0.57 24.86
C SER A 144 5.06 0.03 26.14
N ILE A 145 6.35 0.41 26.13
CA ILE A 145 7.00 1.10 27.26
C ILE A 145 6.30 2.43 27.59
N PHE A 146 5.89 3.19 26.57
CA PHE A 146 5.26 4.50 26.76
C PHE A 146 3.83 4.36 27.35
N LEU A 147 3.05 3.38 26.89
CA LEU A 147 1.72 3.09 27.42
C LEU A 147 1.76 2.55 28.87
N LEU A 148 2.69 1.64 29.17
CA LEU A 148 2.86 1.10 30.52
C LEU A 148 3.38 2.16 31.50
N GLY A 149 4.34 2.99 31.08
CA GLY A 149 4.92 4.07 31.89
C GLY A 149 3.92 5.19 32.20
N LEU A 150 3.03 5.53 31.26
CA LEU A 150 2.00 6.56 31.46
C LEU A 150 0.84 6.08 32.36
N SER A 151 0.59 4.76 32.41
CA SER A 151 -0.48 4.17 33.26
C SER A 151 -0.06 3.87 34.71
N ALA A 152 1.24 3.79 35.00
CA ALA A 152 1.76 3.51 36.34
C ALA A 152 1.25 4.46 37.46
N PRO A 153 1.15 5.79 37.25
CA PRO A 153 0.65 6.70 38.28
C PRO A 153 -0.88 6.63 38.47
N PHE A 154 -1.62 5.99 37.55
CA PHE A 154 -3.09 5.88 37.64
C PHE A 154 -3.54 4.68 38.50
N PHE A 155 -2.80 3.56 38.46
CA PHE A 155 -3.13 2.38 39.26
C PHE A 155 -2.74 2.51 40.75
N PHE A 156 -1.70 3.28 41.09
CA PHE A 156 -1.30 3.49 42.49
C PHE A 156 -2.19 4.50 43.26
N ARG A 157 -3.10 5.19 42.56
CA ARG A 157 -4.04 6.16 43.13
C ARG A 157 -5.48 5.65 43.24
N ILE A 158 -5.78 4.43 42.77
CA ILE A 158 -7.02 3.74 43.14
C ILE A 158 -6.79 3.14 44.52
N ASP A 159 -7.02 4.02 45.48
CA ASP A 159 -7.19 3.79 46.89
C ASP A 159 -8.05 2.54 47.14
N PHE A 160 -7.39 1.43 47.44
CA PHE A 160 -8.00 0.31 48.14
C PHE A 160 -8.23 0.77 49.59
N SER A 161 -9.23 1.63 49.73
CA SER A 161 -9.93 1.93 50.98
C SER A 161 -10.62 0.65 51.45
N SER A 162 -9.85 -0.28 52.02
CA SER A 162 -10.33 -1.34 52.94
C SER A 162 -9.19 -2.27 53.39
N THR A 163 -8.16 -1.80 54.12
CA THR A 163 -7.55 -2.61 55.21
C THR A 163 -6.74 -1.81 56.25
N SER A 164 -7.08 -0.55 56.52
CA SER A 164 -6.50 0.19 57.67
C SER A 164 -7.16 -0.19 59.01
N ASN A 165 -7.28 -1.48 59.30
CA ASN A 165 -7.76 -1.98 60.61
C ASN A 165 -7.04 -3.25 61.09
N LYS A 166 -5.90 -3.63 60.50
CA LYS A 166 -5.08 -4.74 61.01
C LYS A 166 -3.66 -4.39 61.44
N GLN A 167 -3.13 -3.22 61.08
CA GLN A 167 -1.76 -2.86 61.46
C GLN A 167 -1.62 -2.13 62.81
N GLN A 168 -2.72 -1.75 63.47
CA GLN A 168 -2.65 -1.15 64.82
C GLN A 168 -2.66 -2.18 65.96
N LYS A 169 -2.84 -3.49 65.67
CA LYS A 169 -2.84 -4.56 66.69
C LYS A 169 -1.49 -5.28 66.87
N GLN A 170 -0.49 -4.96 66.04
CA GLN A 170 0.80 -5.67 66.05
C GLN A 170 1.95 -4.83 66.65
N THR A 171 1.76 -3.52 66.79
CA THR A 171 2.69 -2.60 67.47
C THR A 171 2.59 -2.62 68.99
N SER A 172 1.64 -3.36 69.58
CA SER A 172 1.52 -3.57 71.03
C SER A 172 2.27 -4.81 71.55
N HIS A 173 2.78 -5.68 70.67
CA HIS A 173 3.46 -6.92 71.10
C HIS A 173 4.99 -6.90 70.99
N LEU A 174 5.60 -5.95 70.26
CA LEU A 174 7.06 -5.90 70.10
C LEU A 174 7.77 -4.94 71.07
N ASN A 175 7.01 -4.13 71.83
CA ASN A 175 7.56 -3.23 72.84
C ASN A 175 7.59 -3.84 74.25
N THR A 176 6.82 -4.91 74.49
CA THR A 176 6.80 -5.63 75.77
C THR A 176 7.98 -6.59 75.92
N ASP A 177 8.55 -7.09 74.83
CA ASP A 177 9.73 -7.98 74.86
C ASP A 177 11.07 -7.21 75.00
N LYS A 178 11.10 -5.92 74.67
CA LYS A 178 12.31 -5.09 74.87
C LYS A 178 12.44 -4.59 76.32
N THR A 179 11.32 -4.39 77.00
CA THR A 179 11.31 -4.01 78.42
C THR A 179 11.71 -5.17 79.35
N ILE A 180 11.53 -6.43 78.92
CA ILE A 180 11.93 -7.59 79.73
C ILE A 180 13.46 -7.82 79.69
N ASN A 181 14.15 -7.44 78.61
CA ASN A 181 15.58 -7.71 78.48
C ASN A 181 16.52 -6.63 79.06
N ALA A 182 16.05 -5.40 79.29
CA ALA A 182 16.87 -4.35 79.92
C ALA A 182 16.89 -4.45 81.46
N ASP A 183 15.84 -5.03 82.08
CA ASP A 183 15.75 -5.18 83.54
C ASP A 183 16.48 -6.42 84.08
N ILE A 184 16.80 -7.40 83.22
CA ILE A 184 17.56 -8.60 83.62
C ILE A 184 19.07 -8.33 83.62
N GLU A 185 19.57 -7.52 82.69
CA GLU A 185 21.01 -7.25 82.54
C GLU A 185 21.56 -6.24 83.58
N SER A 186 20.69 -5.43 84.21
CA SER A 186 21.09 -4.56 85.33
C SER A 186 21.20 -5.29 86.68
N LYS A 187 20.81 -6.58 86.75
CA LYS A 187 20.82 -7.39 87.97
C LYS A 187 21.98 -8.38 88.08
N GLU A 188 22.84 -8.48 87.06
CA GLU A 188 24.00 -9.40 87.06
C GLU A 188 25.38 -8.71 87.20
N THR A 189 25.47 -7.38 87.25
CA THR A 189 26.78 -6.66 87.34
C THR A 189 27.08 -5.94 88.66
N SER A 190 26.31 -6.16 89.74
CA SER A 190 26.67 -5.75 91.12
C SER A 190 25.83 -6.62 92.07
N MET A 191 26.42 -7.49 92.90
CA MET A 191 26.93 -7.14 94.23
C MET A 191 26.03 -6.19 95.01
#